data_AF-A0AAE7KWW2-F1
#
_entry.id   AF-A0AAE7KWW2-F1
#
_cell.length_a   1.000
_cell.length_b   1.000
_cell.length_c   1.000
_cell.angle_alpha   90.00
_cell.angle_beta   90.00
_cell.angle_gamma   90.00
#
_symmetry.space_group_name_H-M   'P 1'
#
loop_
_entity.id
_entity.type
_entity.pdbx_description
1 polymer ?
#
loop_
_entity_poly.entity_id
_entity_poly.type
_entity_poly.pdbx_seq_one_letter_code
_entity_poly.pdbx_strand_id
1 'polypeptide(L)'
;MLCQNMFSRFIDNTKNNPFNFLYQLFYTGILVTLAMVLVNPDEALKVFIACAALSLPLIGKNIKYVLGNKKNLILPFMLLLFGLVQIIWVDIFKQPGSAFTGAYRSYQNGGKVMIFAALVLTALTSRAPCETKTRVTSIWVIVTAIGLYLFAGYQLAGAPNPLDYRVALGFERQTGTAYALTFIALLAAQSIINLRLKHTVSLYLLHFLISLAVIITTQTRAAILVYPILCIGLFYIYYRHNRSMLLRAFLAFLILVGIAAIPLKSVIEYRYQNFMVDLHAYSQSNSNTSIGARLAMQRAGIDAGEKHYWGQSLEQRGTEIRQLVNKDSSLQGALEFLNVHLHNEIIDTFSLKGILGVVVLLLLYTTLFLKAYWLRSPLLLVISGAIAIYGLSDLLLYAKGEALSSMLALCVAAMLVPGLTRERCHD
;
A
#
# COMPACT_ATOMS: atom_id res chain seq x y z
N MET A 1 -19.81 -31.74 -17.99
CA MET A 1 -19.74 -31.07 -19.32
C MET A 1 -19.09 -29.68 -19.32
N LEU A 2 -19.41 -28.75 -18.40
CA LEU A 2 -18.77 -27.41 -18.40
C LEU A 2 -17.24 -27.41 -18.15
N CYS A 3 -16.73 -28.30 -17.30
CA CYS A 3 -15.32 -28.37 -16.96
C CYS A 3 -14.46 -28.91 -18.13
N GLN A 4 -14.97 -29.91 -18.87
CA GLN A 4 -14.32 -30.46 -20.06
C GLN A 4 -14.22 -29.44 -21.20
N ASN A 5 -15.27 -28.62 -21.42
CA ASN A 5 -15.24 -27.56 -22.44
C ASN A 5 -14.29 -26.40 -22.09
N MET A 6 -14.07 -26.09 -20.81
CA MET A 6 -13.03 -25.13 -20.40
C MET A 6 -11.62 -25.68 -20.62
N PHE A 7 -11.40 -26.96 -20.30
CA PHE A 7 -10.10 -27.60 -20.44
C PHE A 7 -9.72 -27.77 -21.93
N SER A 8 -10.66 -28.16 -22.80
CA SER A 8 -10.45 -28.21 -24.25
C SER A 8 -10.14 -26.82 -24.84
N ARG A 9 -10.92 -25.78 -24.48
CA ARG A 9 -10.63 -24.40 -24.94
C ARG A 9 -9.30 -23.85 -24.42
N PHE A 10 -8.86 -24.28 -23.23
CA PHE A 10 -7.55 -23.93 -22.71
C PHE A 10 -6.44 -24.57 -23.54
N ILE A 11 -6.54 -25.88 -23.83
CA ILE A 11 -5.58 -26.62 -24.66
C ILE A 11 -5.53 -26.09 -26.11
N ASP A 12 -6.67 -25.73 -26.71
CA ASP A 12 -6.71 -25.20 -28.07
C ASP A 12 -6.16 -23.75 -28.15
N ASN A 13 -6.33 -22.96 -27.10
CA ASN A 13 -5.80 -21.59 -27.03
C ASN A 13 -4.29 -21.55 -26.72
N THR A 14 -3.78 -22.54 -25.97
CA THR A 14 -2.33 -22.70 -25.74
C THR A 14 -1.60 -23.23 -26.97
N LYS A 15 -2.22 -24.13 -27.76
CA LYS A 15 -1.68 -24.59 -29.05
C LYS A 15 -1.48 -23.46 -30.07
N ASN A 16 -2.34 -22.43 -30.05
CA ASN A 16 -2.33 -21.37 -31.07
C ASN A 16 -1.53 -20.10 -30.71
N ASN A 17 -1.21 -19.83 -29.43
CA ASN A 17 -0.34 -18.70 -29.06
C ASN A 17 0.34 -18.87 -27.67
N PRO A 18 1.65 -19.17 -27.58
CA PRO A 18 2.32 -19.38 -26.29
C PRO A 18 2.26 -18.15 -25.36
N PHE A 19 2.11 -16.95 -25.92
CA PHE A 19 1.96 -15.72 -25.14
C PHE A 19 0.62 -15.56 -24.44
N ASN A 20 -0.42 -16.31 -24.83
CA ASN A 20 -1.70 -16.32 -24.11
C ASN A 20 -1.59 -17.11 -22.81
N PHE A 21 -0.95 -18.28 -22.87
CA PHE A 21 -0.60 -19.07 -21.69
C PHE A 21 0.28 -18.27 -20.73
N LEU A 22 1.34 -17.66 -21.26
CA LEU A 22 2.26 -16.81 -20.49
C LEU A 22 1.52 -15.66 -19.79
N TYR A 23 0.60 -14.99 -20.49
CA TYR A 23 -0.20 -13.92 -19.89
C TYR A 23 -1.12 -14.45 -18.79
N GLN A 24 -1.72 -15.63 -18.95
CA GLN A 24 -2.55 -16.24 -17.91
C GLN A 24 -1.73 -16.59 -16.67
N LEU A 25 -0.54 -17.17 -16.85
CA LEU A 25 0.37 -17.46 -15.74
C LEU A 25 0.78 -16.18 -15.00
N PHE A 26 1.18 -15.15 -15.74
CA PHE A 26 1.48 -13.81 -15.21
C PHE A 26 0.30 -13.22 -14.42
N TYR A 27 -0.90 -13.23 -15.01
CA TYR A 27 -2.11 -12.65 -14.43
C TYR A 27 -2.54 -13.38 -13.15
N THR A 28 -2.53 -14.72 -13.18
CA THR A 28 -2.83 -15.56 -12.02
C THR A 28 -1.76 -15.41 -10.94
N GLY A 29 -0.48 -15.31 -11.32
CA GLY A 29 0.63 -15.10 -10.38
C GLY A 29 0.47 -13.82 -9.56
N ILE A 30 0.00 -12.72 -10.15
CA ILE A 30 -0.31 -11.47 -9.42
C ILE A 30 -1.43 -11.70 -8.39
N LEU A 31 -2.49 -12.43 -8.78
CA LEU A 31 -3.62 -12.74 -7.90
C LEU A 31 -3.24 -13.68 -6.75
N VAL A 32 -2.38 -14.67 -7.02
CA VAL A 32 -1.81 -15.56 -6.00
C VAL A 32 -0.91 -14.77 -5.05
N THR A 33 -0.09 -13.86 -5.58
CA THR A 33 0.74 -12.97 -4.77
C THR A 33 -0.13 -12.13 -3.81
N LEU A 34 -1.25 -11.57 -4.30
CA LEU A 34 -2.18 -10.81 -3.47
C LEU A 34 -2.76 -11.66 -2.32
N ALA A 35 -3.08 -12.93 -2.58
CA ALA A 35 -3.59 -13.84 -1.55
C ALA A 35 -2.53 -14.22 -0.51
N MET A 36 -1.26 -14.28 -0.92
CA MET A 36 -0.15 -14.68 -0.05
C MET A 36 0.46 -13.53 0.74
N VAL A 37 0.39 -12.28 0.25
CA VAL A 37 1.21 -11.17 0.78
C VAL A 37 1.08 -11.02 2.30
N LEU A 38 -0.14 -11.08 2.83
CA LEU A 38 -0.45 -10.94 4.26
C LEU A 38 -0.32 -12.24 5.06
N VAL A 39 -0.06 -13.39 4.42
CA VAL A 39 0.15 -14.68 5.09
C VAL A 39 1.64 -15.00 5.18
N ASN A 40 2.36 -14.84 4.07
CA ASN A 40 3.80 -15.03 3.98
C ASN A 40 4.37 -14.05 2.94
N PRO A 41 4.86 -12.87 3.37
CA PRO A 41 5.34 -11.84 2.45
C PRO A 41 6.60 -12.27 1.69
N ASP A 42 7.42 -13.17 2.25
CA ASP A 42 8.64 -13.66 1.60
C ASP A 42 8.32 -14.56 0.41
N GLU A 43 7.40 -15.51 0.58
CA GLU A 43 6.97 -16.37 -0.53
C GLU A 43 6.17 -15.57 -1.56
N ALA A 44 5.33 -14.63 -1.12
CA ALA A 44 4.63 -13.71 -2.02
C ALA A 44 5.63 -12.93 -2.89
N LEU A 45 6.70 -12.38 -2.30
CA LEU A 45 7.71 -11.65 -3.05
C LEU A 45 8.37 -12.50 -4.14
N LYS A 46 8.66 -13.78 -3.88
CA LYS A 46 9.22 -14.69 -4.89
C LYS A 46 8.27 -14.88 -6.08
N VAL A 47 6.99 -15.07 -5.81
CA VAL A 47 5.96 -15.18 -6.87
C VAL A 47 5.85 -13.86 -7.65
N PHE A 48 5.93 -12.71 -6.97
CA PHE A 48 5.91 -11.40 -7.62
C PHE A 48 7.12 -11.18 -8.53
N ILE A 49 8.31 -11.59 -8.10
CA ILE A 49 9.54 -11.56 -8.91
C ILE A 49 9.38 -12.44 -10.15
N ALA A 50 8.82 -13.64 -10.00
CA ALA A 50 8.51 -14.49 -11.15
C ALA A 50 7.54 -13.78 -12.13
N CYS A 51 6.51 -13.10 -11.63
CA CYS A 51 5.61 -12.30 -12.47
C CYS A 51 6.35 -11.16 -13.20
N ALA A 52 7.28 -10.48 -12.53
CA ALA A 52 8.11 -9.47 -13.16
C ALA A 52 9.00 -10.06 -14.27
N ALA A 53 9.57 -11.25 -14.09
CA ALA A 53 10.30 -11.94 -15.15
C ALA A 53 9.40 -12.30 -16.35
N LEU A 54 8.19 -12.83 -16.10
CA LEU A 54 7.20 -13.14 -17.16
C LEU A 54 6.70 -11.89 -17.89
N SER A 55 6.78 -10.72 -17.26
CA SER A 55 6.35 -9.45 -17.85
C SER A 55 7.23 -9.02 -19.04
N LEU A 56 8.53 -9.35 -19.05
CA LEU A 56 9.48 -8.95 -20.08
C LEU A 56 9.09 -9.45 -21.49
N PRO A 57 8.89 -10.76 -21.73
CA PRO A 57 8.41 -11.25 -23.03
C PRO A 57 7.03 -10.72 -23.41
N LEU A 58 6.14 -10.43 -22.43
CA LEU A 58 4.82 -9.83 -22.70
C LEU A 58 4.92 -8.38 -23.20
N ILE A 59 5.85 -7.61 -22.62
CA ILE A 59 6.18 -6.25 -23.07
C ILE A 59 6.81 -6.30 -24.45
N GLY A 60 7.80 -7.18 -24.68
CA GLY A 60 8.47 -7.35 -25.97
C GLY A 60 7.50 -7.63 -27.12
N LYS A 61 6.54 -8.53 -26.91
CA LYS A 61 5.49 -8.82 -27.91
C LYS A 61 4.62 -7.59 -28.24
N ASN A 62 4.35 -6.75 -27.25
CA ASN A 62 3.44 -5.59 -27.40
C ASN A 62 4.21 -4.26 -27.52
N ILE A 63 5.52 -4.28 -27.84
CA ILE A 63 6.40 -3.10 -27.72
C ILE A 63 5.91 -1.89 -28.52
N LYS A 64 5.38 -2.10 -29.73
CA LYS A 64 4.81 -1.02 -30.56
C LYS A 64 3.64 -0.32 -29.86
N TYR A 65 2.77 -1.10 -29.21
CA TYR A 65 1.62 -0.57 -28.46
C TYR A 65 2.07 0.14 -27.17
N VAL A 66 3.06 -0.41 -26.48
CA VAL A 66 3.63 0.17 -25.26
C VAL A 66 4.26 1.54 -25.56
N LEU A 67 5.09 1.63 -26.61
CA LEU A 67 5.73 2.88 -27.02
C LEU A 67 4.74 3.90 -27.61
N GLY A 68 3.67 3.44 -28.26
CA GLY A 68 2.60 4.30 -28.76
C GLY A 68 1.78 4.98 -27.64
N ASN A 69 1.66 4.34 -26.47
CA ASN A 69 0.85 4.83 -25.36
C ASN A 69 1.68 5.42 -24.21
N LYS A 70 2.44 6.48 -24.50
CA LYS A 70 3.36 7.13 -23.53
C LYS A 70 2.72 7.46 -22.17
N LYS A 71 1.42 7.84 -22.14
CA LYS A 71 0.68 8.12 -20.89
C LYS A 71 0.55 6.90 -19.96
N ASN A 72 0.67 5.67 -20.47
CA ASN A 72 0.65 4.45 -19.65
C ASN A 72 2.01 4.14 -19.03
N LEU A 73 3.09 4.71 -19.58
CA LEU A 73 4.46 4.49 -19.13
C LEU A 73 4.92 5.44 -18.03
N ILE A 74 4.22 6.56 -17.81
CA ILE A 74 4.64 7.59 -16.85
C ILE A 74 4.75 7.03 -15.42
N LEU A 75 3.72 6.32 -14.94
CA LEU A 75 3.75 5.73 -13.60
C LEU A 75 4.80 4.59 -13.48
N PRO A 76 4.86 3.60 -14.40
CA PRO A 76 5.95 2.63 -14.42
C PRO A 76 7.34 3.26 -14.44
N PHE A 77 7.55 4.32 -15.22
CA PHE A 77 8.82 5.04 -15.28
C PHE A 77 9.17 5.67 -13.92
N MET A 78 8.22 6.33 -13.25
CA MET A 78 8.48 6.91 -11.94
C MET A 78 8.75 5.85 -10.86
N LEU A 79 8.07 4.71 -10.91
CA LEU A 79 8.36 3.57 -10.03
C LEU A 79 9.77 3.02 -10.26
N LEU A 80 10.16 2.88 -11.53
CA LEU A 80 11.52 2.46 -11.91
C LEU A 80 12.55 3.47 -11.42
N LEU A 81 12.33 4.77 -11.66
CA LEU A 81 13.23 5.84 -11.28
C LEU A 81 13.43 5.91 -9.76
N PHE A 82 12.35 5.93 -8.98
CA PHE A 82 12.45 5.96 -7.53
C PHE A 82 13.06 4.66 -6.97
N GLY A 83 12.73 3.51 -7.55
CA GLY A 83 13.37 2.24 -7.25
C GLY A 83 14.88 2.27 -7.47
N LEU A 84 15.33 2.78 -8.62
CA LEU A 84 16.76 2.93 -8.92
C LEU A 84 17.46 3.91 -7.98
N VAL A 85 16.83 5.03 -7.62
CA VAL A 85 17.38 5.96 -6.61
C VAL A 85 17.66 5.24 -5.29
N GLN A 86 16.76 4.36 -4.83
CA GLN A 86 17.02 3.57 -3.62
C GLN A 86 18.20 2.61 -3.79
N ILE A 87 18.29 1.90 -4.91
CA ILE A 87 19.37 0.92 -5.16
C ILE A 87 20.73 1.62 -5.29
N ILE A 88 20.79 2.69 -6.07
CA ILE A 88 22.01 3.47 -6.29
C ILE A 88 22.47 4.09 -4.97
N TRP A 89 21.56 4.62 -4.16
CA TRP A 89 21.92 5.15 -2.84
C TRP A 89 22.53 4.08 -1.93
N VAL A 90 21.97 2.85 -1.90
CA VAL A 90 22.56 1.74 -1.14
C VAL A 90 23.94 1.37 -1.67
N ASP A 91 24.12 1.34 -2.99
CA ASP A 91 25.40 0.99 -3.62
C ASP A 91 26.52 2.00 -3.30
N ILE A 92 26.18 3.30 -3.31
CA ILE A 92 27.13 4.39 -3.02
C ILE A 92 27.51 4.43 -1.53
N PHE A 93 26.53 4.31 -0.62
CA PHE A 93 26.72 4.66 0.79
C PHE A 93 26.91 3.48 1.75
N LYS A 94 26.56 2.25 1.35
CA LYS A 94 26.65 1.10 2.26
C LYS A 94 28.10 0.73 2.54
N GLN A 95 28.50 0.82 3.81
CA GLN A 95 29.84 0.46 4.27
C GLN A 95 29.94 -1.04 4.64
N PRO A 96 31.07 -1.71 4.34
CA PRO A 96 31.34 -3.07 4.83
C PRO A 96 31.32 -3.14 6.36
N GLY A 97 30.67 -4.16 6.93
CA GLY A 97 30.59 -4.33 8.40
C GLY A 97 29.69 -3.32 9.12
N SER A 98 28.90 -2.53 8.39
CA SER A 98 27.99 -1.54 8.98
C SER A 98 26.97 -2.14 9.95
N ALA A 99 26.80 -1.48 11.10
CA ALA A 99 25.73 -1.76 12.06
C ALA A 99 24.31 -1.53 11.46
N PHE A 100 24.20 -0.76 10.37
CA PHE A 100 22.95 -0.43 9.69
C PHE A 100 22.61 -1.39 8.54
N THR A 101 23.28 -2.55 8.43
CA THR A 101 23.09 -3.50 7.32
C THR A 101 21.62 -3.90 7.11
N GLY A 102 20.86 -4.07 8.18
CA GLY A 102 19.43 -4.38 8.11
C GLY A 102 18.59 -3.25 7.47
N ALA A 103 18.89 -2.00 7.79
CA ALA A 103 18.22 -0.83 7.23
C ALA A 103 18.55 -0.65 5.74
N TYR A 104 19.84 -0.74 5.37
CA TYR A 104 20.23 -0.73 3.95
C TYR A 104 19.55 -1.83 3.14
N ARG A 105 19.45 -3.05 3.68
CA ARG A 105 18.74 -4.16 3.02
C ARG A 105 17.25 -3.86 2.85
N SER A 106 16.63 -3.16 3.81
CA SER A 106 15.23 -2.77 3.71
C SER A 106 15.01 -1.77 2.57
N TYR A 107 15.75 -0.66 2.51
CA TYR A 107 15.71 0.28 1.36
C TYR A 107 15.98 -0.44 0.03
N GLN A 108 16.97 -1.34 0.00
CA GLN A 108 17.27 -2.11 -1.20
C GLN A 108 16.09 -2.99 -1.64
N ASN A 109 15.40 -3.63 -0.70
CA ASN A 109 14.24 -4.46 -0.99
C ASN A 109 13.04 -3.63 -1.45
N GLY A 110 12.74 -2.50 -0.80
CA GLY A 110 11.73 -1.55 -1.25
C GLY A 110 11.99 -1.06 -2.68
N GLY A 111 13.25 -0.68 -2.96
CA GLY A 111 13.73 -0.32 -4.30
C GLY A 111 13.47 -1.41 -5.34
N LYS A 112 13.88 -2.65 -5.06
CA LYS A 112 13.66 -3.80 -5.96
C LYS A 112 12.18 -4.04 -6.24
N VAL A 113 11.33 -3.98 -5.22
CA VAL A 113 9.89 -4.18 -5.37
C VAL A 113 9.28 -3.16 -6.34
N MET A 114 9.69 -1.89 -6.28
CA MET A 114 9.19 -0.86 -7.19
C MET A 114 9.68 -1.06 -8.63
N ILE A 115 10.93 -1.52 -8.81
CA ILE A 115 11.45 -1.90 -10.13
C ILE A 115 10.62 -3.05 -10.72
N PHE A 116 10.34 -4.09 -9.92
CA PHE A 116 9.48 -5.20 -10.36
C PHE A 116 8.06 -4.74 -10.67
N ALA A 117 7.49 -3.86 -9.84
CA ALA A 117 6.17 -3.29 -10.05
C ALA A 117 6.09 -2.46 -11.34
N ALA A 118 7.14 -1.71 -11.69
CA ALA A 118 7.21 -0.98 -12.95
C ALA A 118 7.08 -1.92 -14.17
N LEU A 119 7.79 -3.06 -14.15
CA LEU A 119 7.71 -4.06 -15.20
C LEU A 119 6.32 -4.71 -15.28
N VAL A 120 5.79 -5.16 -14.12
CA VAL A 120 4.46 -5.77 -14.02
C VAL A 120 3.37 -4.81 -14.52
N LEU A 121 3.39 -3.55 -14.08
CA LEU A 121 2.40 -2.55 -14.46
C LEU A 121 2.48 -2.18 -15.95
N THR A 122 3.69 -2.15 -16.52
CA THR A 122 3.89 -1.96 -17.97
C THR A 122 3.27 -3.11 -18.76
N ALA A 123 3.49 -4.36 -18.34
CA ALA A 123 2.89 -5.51 -19.00
C ALA A 123 1.36 -5.53 -18.88
N LEU A 124 0.80 -5.18 -17.71
CA LEU A 124 -0.65 -5.09 -17.50
C LEU A 124 -1.29 -4.03 -18.40
N THR A 125 -0.67 -2.86 -18.53
CA THR A 125 -1.18 -1.76 -19.35
C THR A 125 -0.91 -1.92 -20.85
N SER A 126 -0.16 -2.96 -21.24
CA SER A 126 0.11 -3.29 -22.65
C SER A 126 -1.06 -3.94 -23.39
N ARG A 127 -2.16 -4.27 -22.69
CA ARG A 127 -3.37 -4.86 -23.28
C ARG A 127 -4.63 -4.19 -22.74
N ALA A 128 -5.67 -4.13 -23.56
CA ALA A 128 -6.97 -3.66 -23.11
C ALA A 128 -7.57 -4.61 -22.06
N PRO A 129 -8.21 -4.09 -21.00
CA PRO A 129 -8.97 -4.90 -20.05
C PRO A 129 -10.06 -5.71 -20.77
N CYS A 130 -10.28 -6.95 -20.35
CA CYS A 130 -11.37 -7.80 -20.84
C CYS A 130 -12.40 -7.99 -19.74
N GLU A 131 -13.68 -7.75 -20.03
CA GLU A 131 -14.76 -7.78 -19.03
C GLU A 131 -14.82 -9.10 -18.24
N THR A 132 -14.67 -10.24 -18.91
CA THR A 132 -14.67 -11.56 -18.25
C THR A 132 -13.52 -11.68 -17.23
N LYS A 133 -12.33 -11.15 -17.56
CA LYS A 133 -11.17 -11.17 -16.66
C LYS A 133 -11.40 -10.26 -15.46
N THR A 134 -12.00 -9.09 -15.65
CA THR A 134 -12.35 -8.17 -14.55
C THR A 134 -13.33 -8.81 -13.56
N ARG A 135 -14.34 -9.57 -14.04
CA ARG A 135 -15.27 -10.30 -13.16
C ARG A 135 -14.57 -11.39 -12.35
N VAL A 136 -13.72 -12.20 -12.99
CA VAL A 136 -12.93 -13.25 -12.31
C VAL A 136 -12.01 -12.64 -11.26
N THR A 137 -11.31 -11.56 -11.60
CA THR A 137 -10.46 -10.83 -10.64
C THR A 137 -11.27 -10.28 -9.48
N SER A 138 -12.47 -9.73 -9.73
CA SER A 138 -13.33 -9.23 -8.66
C SER A 138 -13.72 -10.34 -7.68
N ILE A 139 -14.08 -11.52 -8.19
CA ILE A 139 -14.39 -12.69 -7.34
C ILE A 139 -13.15 -13.12 -6.55
N TRP A 140 -11.99 -13.23 -7.21
CA TRP A 140 -10.75 -13.63 -6.55
C TRP A 140 -10.34 -12.69 -5.42
N VAL A 141 -10.44 -11.38 -5.65
CA VAL A 141 -10.13 -10.35 -4.65
C VAL A 141 -11.07 -10.44 -3.46
N ILE A 142 -12.37 -10.67 -3.69
CA ILE A 142 -13.35 -10.86 -2.60
C ILE A 142 -13.03 -12.12 -1.78
N VAL A 143 -12.75 -13.25 -2.44
CA VAL A 143 -12.37 -14.50 -1.76
C VAL A 143 -11.08 -14.31 -0.95
N THR A 144 -10.11 -13.61 -1.53
CA THR A 144 -8.85 -13.26 -0.85
C THR A 144 -9.11 -12.42 0.39
N ALA A 145 -9.92 -11.37 0.29
CA ALA A 145 -10.26 -10.51 1.43
C ALA A 145 -10.97 -11.29 2.53
N ILE A 146 -11.96 -12.13 2.19
CA ILE A 146 -12.66 -12.98 3.16
C ILE A 146 -11.67 -13.92 3.86
N GLY A 147 -10.79 -14.59 3.11
CA GLY A 147 -9.77 -15.49 3.68
C GLY A 147 -8.84 -14.78 4.66
N LEU A 148 -8.40 -13.56 4.32
CA LEU A 148 -7.54 -12.75 5.19
C LEU A 148 -8.28 -12.23 6.44
N TYR A 149 -9.55 -11.87 6.31
CA TYR A 149 -10.38 -11.47 7.46
C TYR A 149 -10.60 -12.64 8.42
N LEU A 150 -10.85 -13.84 7.89
CA LEU A 150 -10.95 -15.06 8.70
C LEU A 150 -9.62 -15.40 9.38
N PHE A 151 -8.49 -15.24 8.67
CA PHE A 151 -7.17 -15.46 9.26
C PHE A 151 -6.87 -14.46 10.39
N ALA A 152 -7.26 -13.19 10.23
CA ALA A 152 -7.18 -12.19 11.30
C ALA A 152 -8.04 -12.59 12.52
N GLY A 153 -9.28 -13.02 12.27
CA GLY A 153 -10.19 -13.51 13.31
C GLY A 153 -9.63 -14.73 14.06
N TYR A 154 -8.99 -15.65 13.33
CA TYR A 154 -8.32 -16.81 13.92
C TYR A 154 -7.17 -16.41 14.84
N GLN A 155 -6.29 -15.49 14.42
CA GLN A 155 -5.20 -15.00 15.27
C GLN A 155 -5.73 -14.31 16.53
N LEU A 156 -6.79 -13.51 16.41
CA LEU A 156 -7.41 -12.83 17.54
C LEU A 156 -8.05 -13.82 18.53
N ALA A 157 -8.78 -14.82 18.02
CA ALA A 157 -9.45 -15.83 18.85
C ALA A 157 -8.46 -16.75 19.59
N GLY A 158 -7.28 -16.99 19.01
CA GLY A 158 -6.21 -17.75 19.65
C GLY A 158 -5.37 -16.95 20.65
N ALA A 159 -5.60 -15.63 20.79
CA ALA A 159 -4.79 -14.78 21.65
C ALA A 159 -5.22 -14.90 23.13
N PRO A 160 -4.28 -14.95 24.09
CA PRO A 160 -4.61 -15.04 25.52
C PRO A 160 -5.44 -13.84 26.02
N ASN A 161 -5.12 -12.64 25.53
CA ASN A 161 -5.83 -11.40 25.85
C ASN A 161 -6.27 -10.72 24.55
N PRO A 162 -7.47 -11.03 24.01
CA PRO A 162 -7.91 -10.51 22.71
C PRO A 162 -7.98 -8.98 22.63
N LEU A 163 -8.27 -8.29 23.74
CA LEU A 163 -8.37 -6.83 23.77
C LEU A 163 -7.02 -6.13 23.58
N ASP A 164 -5.94 -6.73 24.09
CA ASP A 164 -4.58 -6.18 24.00
C ASP A 164 -3.79 -6.75 22.82
N TYR A 165 -4.29 -7.82 22.21
CA TYR A 165 -3.63 -8.47 21.09
C TYR A 165 -3.71 -7.63 19.82
N ARG A 166 -2.55 -7.36 19.23
CA ARG A 166 -2.42 -6.66 17.96
C ARG A 166 -2.20 -7.66 16.85
N VAL A 167 -3.21 -7.83 16.00
CA VAL A 167 -3.15 -8.75 14.85
C VAL A 167 -2.04 -8.31 13.89
N ALA A 168 -1.08 -9.21 13.65
CA ALA A 168 0.07 -8.99 12.78
C ALA A 168 -0.05 -9.72 11.43
N LEU A 169 -0.89 -10.76 11.34
CA LEU A 169 -0.91 -11.67 10.20
C LEU A 169 0.49 -12.23 9.94
N GLY A 170 0.97 -12.23 8.70
CA GLY A 170 2.31 -12.68 8.32
C GLY A 170 3.41 -11.60 8.37
N PHE A 171 3.12 -10.41 8.89
CA PHE A 171 4.06 -9.28 8.92
C PHE A 171 4.78 -9.20 10.27
N GLU A 172 6.00 -8.64 10.26
CA GLU A 172 6.79 -8.41 11.48
C GLU A 172 6.20 -7.28 12.36
N ARG A 173 5.54 -6.29 11.73
CA ARG A 173 4.96 -5.12 12.41
C ARG A 173 3.48 -4.96 12.04
N GLN A 174 2.65 -4.76 13.06
CA GLN A 174 1.19 -4.63 12.91
C GLN A 174 0.77 -3.36 12.16
N THR A 175 1.64 -2.35 12.08
CA THR A 175 1.42 -1.16 11.26
C THR A 175 1.39 -1.49 9.77
N GLY A 176 2.36 -2.27 9.30
CA GLY A 176 2.40 -2.78 7.93
C GLY A 176 1.18 -3.63 7.58
N THR A 177 0.75 -4.49 8.51
CA THR A 177 -0.48 -5.29 8.40
C THR A 177 -1.71 -4.41 8.19
N ALA A 178 -1.85 -3.33 8.96
CA ALA A 178 -3.00 -2.43 8.88
C ALA A 178 -3.06 -1.68 7.54
N TYR A 179 -1.91 -1.22 7.05
CA TYR A 179 -1.82 -0.56 5.75
C TYR A 179 -2.14 -1.54 4.61
N ALA A 180 -1.59 -2.75 4.66
CA ALA A 180 -1.85 -3.81 3.69
C ALA A 180 -3.34 -4.24 3.69
N LEU A 181 -3.96 -4.41 4.86
CA LEU A 181 -5.40 -4.68 4.98
C LEU A 181 -6.26 -3.55 4.42
N THR A 182 -5.84 -2.28 4.58
CA THR A 182 -6.52 -1.15 3.95
C THR A 182 -6.54 -1.30 2.42
N PHE A 183 -5.42 -1.67 1.81
CA PHE A 183 -5.36 -1.91 0.37
C PHE A 183 -6.27 -3.06 -0.06
N ILE A 184 -6.24 -4.20 0.64
CA ILE A 184 -7.12 -5.35 0.36
C ILE A 184 -8.60 -4.95 0.46
N ALA A 185 -8.95 -4.20 1.50
CA ALA A 185 -10.32 -3.76 1.72
C ALA A 185 -10.79 -2.81 0.59
N LEU A 186 -9.97 -1.86 0.14
CA LEU A 186 -10.31 -0.97 -0.97
C LEU A 186 -10.47 -1.73 -2.30
N LEU A 187 -9.60 -2.73 -2.57
CA LEU A 187 -9.72 -3.59 -3.75
C LEU A 187 -11.00 -4.43 -3.70
N ALA A 188 -11.34 -5.00 -2.54
CA ALA A 188 -12.57 -5.77 -2.34
C ALA A 188 -13.82 -4.90 -2.46
N ALA A 189 -13.78 -3.68 -1.94
CA ALA A 189 -14.85 -2.68 -2.09
C ALA A 189 -15.13 -2.37 -3.56
N GLN A 190 -14.09 -2.09 -4.37
CA GLN A 190 -14.25 -1.91 -5.82
C GLN A 190 -14.76 -3.19 -6.51
N SER A 191 -14.29 -4.36 -6.07
CA SER A 191 -14.71 -5.65 -6.63
C SER A 191 -16.21 -5.90 -6.42
N ILE A 192 -16.75 -5.57 -5.24
CA ILE A 192 -18.20 -5.67 -4.95
C ILE A 192 -19.02 -4.75 -5.86
N ILE A 193 -18.52 -3.54 -6.12
CA ILE A 193 -19.13 -2.61 -7.07
C ILE A 193 -19.12 -3.19 -8.49
N ASN A 194 -17.98 -3.74 -8.93
CA ASN A 194 -17.80 -4.28 -10.27
C ASN A 194 -18.74 -5.47 -10.57
N LEU A 195 -19.13 -6.25 -9.56
CA LEU A 195 -20.04 -7.40 -9.72
C LEU A 195 -21.50 -7.03 -10.01
N ARG A 196 -21.93 -5.79 -9.75
CA ARG A 196 -23.29 -5.28 -10.03
C ARG A 196 -24.41 -6.21 -9.52
N LEU A 197 -24.27 -6.69 -8.29
CA LEU A 197 -25.27 -7.54 -7.64
C LEU A 197 -26.48 -6.69 -7.22
N LYS A 198 -27.67 -7.31 -7.13
CA LYS A 198 -28.91 -6.64 -6.69
C LYS A 198 -28.74 -5.92 -5.34
N HIS A 199 -27.94 -6.49 -4.44
CA HIS A 199 -27.68 -5.96 -3.10
C HIS A 199 -26.26 -5.37 -2.96
N THR A 200 -25.64 -4.87 -4.05
CA THR A 200 -24.27 -4.32 -4.02
C THR A 200 -24.03 -3.30 -2.90
N VAL A 201 -25.00 -2.41 -2.63
CA VAL A 201 -24.89 -1.40 -1.56
C VAL A 201 -24.81 -2.04 -0.18
N SER A 202 -25.70 -2.99 0.10
CA SER A 202 -25.74 -3.71 1.37
C SER A 202 -24.47 -4.52 1.57
N LEU A 203 -23.98 -5.19 0.51
CA LEU A 203 -22.72 -5.94 0.55
C LEU A 203 -21.52 -5.02 0.76
N TYR A 204 -21.52 -3.82 0.17
CA TYR A 204 -20.48 -2.82 0.39
C TYR A 204 -20.45 -2.35 1.84
N LEU A 205 -21.61 -2.04 2.43
CA LEU A 205 -21.72 -1.62 3.83
C LEU A 205 -21.34 -2.74 4.81
N LEU A 206 -21.76 -3.97 4.52
CA LEU A 206 -21.36 -5.15 5.31
C LEU A 206 -19.85 -5.38 5.23
N HIS A 207 -19.29 -5.32 4.02
CA HIS A 207 -17.84 -5.41 3.81
C HIS A 207 -17.11 -4.30 4.58
N PHE A 208 -17.59 -3.05 4.50
CA PHE A 208 -17.03 -1.92 5.23
C PHE A 208 -16.98 -2.19 6.75
N LEU A 209 -18.08 -2.68 7.33
CA LEU A 209 -18.13 -3.00 8.76
C LEU A 209 -17.12 -4.09 9.15
N ILE A 210 -17.08 -5.20 8.40
CA ILE A 210 -16.19 -6.34 8.69
C ILE A 210 -14.72 -5.91 8.54
N SER A 211 -14.39 -5.25 7.43
CA SER A 211 -13.03 -4.80 7.16
C SER A 211 -12.55 -3.74 8.16
N LEU A 212 -13.43 -2.81 8.58
CA LEU A 212 -13.12 -1.85 9.64
C LEU A 212 -12.84 -2.58 10.95
N ALA A 213 -13.69 -3.52 11.36
CA ALA A 213 -13.48 -4.34 12.55
C ALA A 213 -12.14 -5.09 12.50
N VAL A 214 -11.78 -5.67 11.36
CA VAL A 214 -10.49 -6.35 11.19
C VAL A 214 -9.32 -5.36 11.29
N ILE A 215 -9.38 -4.20 10.63
CA ILE A 215 -8.32 -3.18 10.71
C ILE A 215 -8.14 -2.66 12.14
N ILE A 216 -9.23 -2.52 12.90
CA ILE A 216 -9.21 -2.13 14.31
C ILE A 216 -8.36 -3.07 15.17
N THR A 217 -8.39 -4.38 14.91
CA THR A 217 -7.62 -5.38 15.69
C THR A 217 -6.11 -5.23 15.54
N THR A 218 -5.63 -4.49 14.53
CA THR A 218 -4.20 -4.14 14.39
C THR A 218 -3.76 -3.03 15.35
N GLN A 219 -4.74 -2.31 15.92
CA GLN A 219 -4.59 -1.14 16.77
C GLN A 219 -3.75 0.00 16.16
N THR A 220 -3.72 0.09 14.82
CA THR A 220 -2.95 1.12 14.09
C THR A 220 -3.82 2.35 13.83
N ARG A 221 -3.61 3.41 14.63
CA ARG A 221 -4.43 4.65 14.62
C ARG A 221 -4.59 5.26 13.22
N ALA A 222 -3.49 5.38 12.47
CA ALA A 222 -3.52 5.94 11.13
C ALA A 222 -4.46 5.16 10.21
N ALA A 223 -4.40 3.83 10.22
CA ALA A 223 -5.27 3.00 9.39
C ALA A 223 -6.74 3.05 9.83
N ILE A 224 -7.00 3.02 11.15
CA ILE A 224 -8.36 3.11 11.71
C ILE A 224 -9.06 4.41 11.30
N LEU A 225 -8.32 5.52 11.21
CA LEU A 225 -8.88 6.82 10.82
C LEU A 225 -8.98 6.99 9.30
N VAL A 226 -7.94 6.58 8.57
CA VAL A 226 -7.84 6.83 7.12
C VAL A 226 -8.71 5.88 6.31
N TYR A 227 -8.80 4.60 6.69
CA TYR A 227 -9.57 3.62 5.93
C TYR A 227 -11.06 4.01 5.74
N PRO A 228 -11.81 4.42 6.78
CA PRO A 228 -13.18 4.88 6.59
C PRO A 228 -13.33 6.03 5.62
N ILE A 229 -12.44 7.02 5.71
CA ILE A 229 -12.47 8.20 4.83
C ILE A 229 -12.26 7.77 3.38
N LEU A 230 -11.29 6.89 3.11
CA LEU A 230 -11.02 6.38 1.77
C LEU A 230 -12.15 5.49 1.23
N CYS A 231 -12.74 4.64 2.07
CA CYS A 231 -13.81 3.74 1.67
C CYS A 231 -15.12 4.51 1.39
N ILE A 232 -15.44 5.51 2.21
CA ILE A 232 -16.56 6.44 1.98
C ILE A 232 -16.30 7.29 0.73
N GLY A 233 -15.07 7.79 0.55
CA GLY A 233 -14.66 8.54 -0.64
C GLY A 233 -14.83 7.73 -1.93
N LEU A 234 -14.41 6.46 -1.92
CA LEU A 234 -14.61 5.53 -3.04
C LEU A 234 -16.11 5.36 -3.37
N PHE A 235 -16.94 5.12 -2.35
CA PHE A 235 -18.38 4.99 -2.51
C PHE A 235 -19.01 6.27 -3.04
N TYR A 236 -18.63 7.43 -2.50
CA TYR A 236 -19.11 8.74 -2.90
C TYR A 236 -18.84 9.00 -4.39
N ILE A 237 -17.60 8.79 -4.85
CA ILE A 237 -17.25 9.06 -6.25
C ILE A 237 -18.07 8.19 -7.20
N TYR A 238 -18.30 6.92 -6.85
CA TYR A 238 -19.06 6.00 -7.70
C TYR A 238 -20.56 6.32 -7.75
N TYR A 239 -21.16 6.72 -6.62
CA TYR A 239 -22.60 6.98 -6.51
C TYR A 239 -22.97 8.47 -6.48
N ARG A 240 -22.04 9.37 -6.84
CA ARG A 240 -22.21 10.84 -6.77
C ARG A 240 -23.47 11.39 -7.46
N HIS A 241 -23.94 10.70 -8.50
CA HIS A 241 -25.13 11.11 -9.27
C HIS A 241 -26.45 10.68 -8.60
N ASN A 242 -26.44 9.75 -7.64
CA ASN A 242 -27.64 9.28 -6.95
C ASN A 242 -27.72 9.81 -5.51
N ARG A 243 -28.20 11.05 -5.35
CA ARG A 243 -28.21 11.76 -4.05
C ARG A 243 -29.01 11.05 -2.96
N SER A 244 -30.16 10.45 -3.30
CA SER A 244 -30.99 9.71 -2.33
C SER A 244 -30.27 8.48 -1.78
N MET A 245 -29.60 7.73 -2.66
CA MET A 245 -28.79 6.59 -2.24
C MET A 245 -27.59 7.02 -1.41
N LEU A 246 -26.92 8.11 -1.80
CA LEU A 246 -25.77 8.65 -1.09
C LEU A 246 -26.14 9.08 0.33
N LEU A 247 -27.26 9.78 0.52
CA LEU A 247 -27.73 10.20 1.85
C LEU A 247 -28.02 9.01 2.77
N ARG A 248 -28.73 7.99 2.26
CA ARG A 248 -29.02 6.77 3.02
C ARG A 248 -27.74 6.00 3.38
N ALA A 249 -26.83 5.87 2.43
CA ALA A 249 -25.55 5.18 2.66
C ALA A 249 -24.65 5.96 3.61
N PHE A 250 -24.62 7.29 3.53
CA PHE A 250 -23.86 8.15 4.45
C PHE A 250 -24.37 8.02 5.88
N LEU A 251 -25.69 8.05 6.08
CA LEU A 251 -26.28 7.79 7.38
C LEU A 251 -25.94 6.38 7.89
N ALA A 252 -25.96 5.38 7.00
CA ALA A 252 -25.53 4.02 7.36
C ALA A 252 -24.04 3.96 7.74
N PHE A 253 -23.15 4.64 7.02
CA PHE A 253 -21.73 4.73 7.38
C PHE A 253 -21.55 5.38 8.76
N LEU A 254 -22.26 6.49 9.05
CA LEU A 254 -22.20 7.14 10.36
C LEU A 254 -22.66 6.21 11.48
N ILE A 255 -23.77 5.49 11.28
CA ILE A 255 -24.26 4.50 12.25
C ILE A 255 -23.23 3.38 12.44
N LEU A 256 -22.68 2.83 11.37
CA LEU A 256 -21.70 1.73 11.43
C LEU A 256 -20.40 2.17 12.12
N VAL A 257 -19.91 3.38 11.84
CA VAL A 257 -18.75 3.96 12.53
C VAL A 257 -19.08 4.18 14.01
N GLY A 258 -20.28 4.69 14.33
CA GLY A 258 -20.76 4.85 15.70
C GLY A 258 -20.82 3.53 16.47
N ILE A 259 -21.37 2.48 15.85
CA ILE A 259 -21.41 1.12 16.43
C ILE A 259 -19.99 0.59 16.64
N ALA A 260 -19.10 0.75 15.64
CA ALA A 260 -17.71 0.35 15.77
C ALA A 260 -16.96 1.12 16.87
N ALA A 261 -17.36 2.36 17.16
CA ALA A 261 -16.76 3.18 18.21
C ALA A 261 -17.10 2.72 19.63
N ILE A 262 -18.24 2.04 19.86
CA ILE A 262 -18.67 1.57 21.19
C ILE A 262 -17.63 0.64 21.83
N PRO A 263 -17.25 -0.51 21.23
CA PRO A 263 -16.21 -1.37 21.80
C PRO A 263 -14.82 -0.70 21.83
N LEU A 264 -14.63 0.34 21.02
CA LEU A 264 -13.36 1.07 20.94
C LEU A 264 -13.23 2.21 21.93
N LYS A 265 -14.29 2.58 22.64
CA LYS A 265 -14.28 3.77 23.50
C LYS A 265 -13.13 3.73 24.50
N SER A 266 -12.93 2.60 25.19
CA SER A 266 -11.84 2.43 26.16
C SER A 266 -10.45 2.55 25.51
N VAL A 267 -10.28 1.97 24.32
CA VAL A 267 -9.04 2.04 23.55
C VAL A 267 -8.75 3.48 23.12
N ILE A 268 -9.77 4.18 22.59
CA ILE A 268 -9.65 5.57 22.12
C ILE A 268 -9.33 6.50 23.30
N GLU A 269 -10.04 6.37 24.42
CA GLU A 269 -9.82 7.17 25.63
C GLU A 269 -8.39 6.99 26.15
N TYR A 270 -7.95 5.73 26.30
CA TYR A 270 -6.58 5.43 26.71
C TYR A 270 -5.53 6.01 25.75
N ARG A 271 -5.78 5.95 24.43
CA ARG A 271 -4.87 6.56 23.44
C ARG A 271 -4.87 8.08 23.48
N TYR A 272 -6.00 8.72 23.78
CA TYR A 272 -6.11 10.17 23.92
C TYR A 272 -5.36 10.67 25.16
N GLN A 273 -5.56 10.01 26.30
CA GLN A 273 -4.85 10.32 27.54
C GLN A 273 -3.33 10.14 27.36
N ASN A 274 -2.89 9.02 26.79
CA ASN A 274 -1.48 8.82 26.45
C ASN A 274 -0.95 9.88 25.47
N PHE A 275 -1.76 10.33 24.51
CA PHE A 275 -1.35 11.38 23.58
C PHE A 275 -1.11 12.71 24.32
N MET A 276 -2.00 13.09 25.24
CA MET A 276 -1.84 14.31 26.05
C MET A 276 -0.61 14.22 26.97
N VAL A 277 -0.39 13.06 27.61
CA VAL A 277 0.79 12.80 28.45
C VAL A 277 2.08 12.88 27.64
N ASP A 278 2.14 12.24 26.47
CA ASP A 278 3.30 12.28 25.57
C ASP A 278 3.62 13.72 25.13
N LEU A 279 2.59 14.51 24.79
CA LEU A 279 2.75 15.90 24.35
C LEU A 279 3.28 16.78 25.49
N HIS A 280 2.75 16.61 26.70
CA HIS A 280 3.21 17.31 27.88
C HIS A 280 4.67 16.93 28.21
N ALA A 281 5.02 15.63 28.16
CA ALA A 281 6.40 15.17 28.34
C ALA A 281 7.36 15.79 27.32
N TYR A 282 6.95 15.88 26.04
CA TYR A 282 7.76 16.51 25.00
C TYR A 282 8.00 17.99 25.28
N SER A 283 6.99 18.73 25.77
CA SER A 283 7.15 20.13 26.18
C SER A 283 8.15 20.31 27.33
N GLN A 284 8.33 19.27 28.17
CA GLN A 284 9.32 19.21 29.23
C GLN A 284 10.67 18.61 28.77
N SER A 285 10.96 18.67 27.47
CA SER A 285 12.19 18.15 26.85
C SER A 285 12.39 16.63 27.00
N ASN A 286 11.32 15.86 27.22
CA ASN A 286 11.36 14.41 27.22
C ASN A 286 10.67 13.84 25.97
N SER A 287 11.47 13.38 25.01
CA SER A 287 10.98 12.75 23.77
C SER A 287 10.97 11.23 23.78
N ASN A 288 11.25 10.58 24.92
CA ASN A 288 11.23 9.12 25.04
C ASN A 288 9.79 8.58 25.19
N THR A 289 8.90 9.06 24.33
CA THR A 289 7.48 8.71 24.25
C THR A 289 7.11 8.42 22.80
N SER A 290 5.95 7.81 22.54
CA SER A 290 5.61 7.39 21.17
C SER A 290 5.47 8.57 20.21
N ILE A 291 4.88 9.67 20.67
CA ILE A 291 4.70 10.89 19.86
C ILE A 291 5.95 11.78 19.94
N GLY A 292 6.54 11.92 21.14
CA GLY A 292 7.76 12.69 21.34
C GLY A 292 8.90 12.18 20.46
N ALA A 293 9.05 10.86 20.31
CA ALA A 293 10.04 10.27 19.45
C ALA A 293 9.79 10.60 17.97
N ARG A 294 8.52 10.62 17.52
CA ARG A 294 8.19 11.01 16.14
C ARG A 294 8.52 12.47 15.86
N LEU A 295 8.18 13.38 16.77
CA LEU A 295 8.53 14.79 16.63
C LEU A 295 10.05 15.00 16.65
N ALA A 296 10.75 14.32 17.56
CA ALA A 296 12.21 14.31 17.63
C ALA A 296 12.84 13.77 16.34
N MET A 297 12.34 12.66 15.79
CA MET A 297 12.81 12.07 14.53
C MET A 297 12.62 13.03 13.36
N GLN A 298 11.48 13.72 13.29
CA GLN A 298 11.21 14.68 12.22
C GLN A 298 12.20 15.84 12.26
N ARG A 299 12.39 16.44 13.44
CA ARG A 299 13.33 17.55 13.63
C ARG A 299 14.77 17.13 13.39
N ALA A 300 15.22 16.04 14.02
CA ALA A 300 16.57 15.53 13.84
C ALA A 300 16.86 15.10 12.39
N GLY A 301 15.85 14.58 11.68
CA GLY A 301 15.95 14.21 10.27
C GLY A 301 16.12 15.42 9.35
N ILE A 302 15.39 16.51 9.61
CA ILE A 302 15.53 17.77 8.87
C ILE A 302 16.91 18.37 9.14
N ASP A 303 17.29 18.53 10.40
CA ASP A 303 18.57 19.14 10.81
C ASP A 303 19.79 18.35 10.28
N ALA A 304 19.70 17.01 10.23
CA ALA A 304 20.73 16.17 9.63
C ALA A 304 20.75 16.27 8.09
N GLY A 305 19.58 16.39 7.45
CA GLY A 305 19.46 16.53 6.00
C GLY A 305 19.95 17.88 5.48
N GLU A 306 19.79 18.96 6.25
CA GLU A 306 20.26 20.31 5.89
C GLU A 306 21.78 20.40 5.72
N LYS A 307 22.53 19.53 6.39
CA LYS A 307 23.99 19.44 6.22
C LYS A 307 24.40 18.70 4.94
N HIS A 308 23.49 17.91 4.36
CA HIS A 308 23.77 16.96 3.29
C HIS A 308 22.70 16.98 2.20
N TYR A 309 22.57 18.09 1.48
CA TYR A 309 21.57 18.26 0.42
C TYR A 309 21.65 17.24 -0.74
N TRP A 310 22.80 16.59 -0.92
CA TRP A 310 23.03 15.54 -1.92
C TRP A 310 22.85 14.11 -1.39
N GLY A 311 22.49 13.97 -0.12
CA GLY A 311 22.36 12.69 0.57
C GLY A 311 23.62 12.32 1.37
N GLN A 312 23.44 11.34 2.24
CA GLN A 312 24.46 10.84 3.18
C GLN A 312 24.21 9.38 3.52
N SER A 313 25.19 8.76 4.18
CA SER A 313 25.08 7.39 4.68
C SER A 313 24.27 7.32 5.99
N LEU A 314 23.79 6.12 6.33
CA LEU A 314 23.11 5.89 7.61
C LEU A 314 24.02 6.11 8.82
N GLU A 315 25.30 5.79 8.68
CA GLU A 315 26.34 6.00 9.70
C GLU A 315 26.54 7.49 9.97
N GLN A 316 26.62 8.27 8.90
CA GLN A 316 26.79 9.71 8.99
C GLN A 316 25.57 10.36 9.63
N ARG A 317 24.36 10.04 9.13
CA ARG A 317 23.10 10.48 9.72
C ARG A 317 23.01 10.10 11.20
N GLY A 318 23.38 8.86 11.55
CA GLY A 318 23.38 8.38 12.92
C GLY A 318 24.33 9.15 13.84
N THR A 319 25.52 9.48 13.34
CA THR A 319 26.51 10.27 14.09
C THR A 319 26.03 11.70 14.30
N GLU A 320 25.45 12.31 13.27
CA GLU A 320 24.92 13.67 13.33
C GLU A 320 23.74 13.79 14.27
N ILE A 321 22.79 12.84 14.22
CA ILE A 321 21.66 12.82 15.15
C ILE A 321 22.16 12.64 16.59
N ARG A 322 23.18 11.80 16.84
CA ARG A 322 23.80 11.70 18.18
C ARG A 322 24.40 13.03 18.64
N GLN A 323 25.07 13.75 17.75
CA GLN A 323 25.61 15.09 18.07
C GLN A 323 24.51 16.12 18.33
N LEU A 324 23.38 16.06 17.60
CA LEU A 324 22.22 16.92 17.83
C LEU A 324 21.58 16.63 19.19
N VAL A 325 21.41 15.35 19.54
CA VAL A 325 20.87 14.93 20.84
C VAL A 325 21.77 15.37 22.01
N ASN A 326 23.09 15.36 21.83
CA ASN A 326 24.02 15.86 22.85
C ASN A 326 23.88 17.38 23.08
N LYS A 327 23.40 18.13 22.08
CA LYS A 327 23.15 19.58 22.18
C LYS A 327 21.74 19.89 22.67
N ASP A 328 20.77 19.06 22.29
CA ASP A 328 19.36 19.22 22.63
C ASP A 328 18.78 17.87 23.08
N SER A 329 18.63 17.72 24.41
CA SER A 329 18.10 16.50 25.02
C SER A 329 16.65 16.22 24.62
N SER A 330 15.92 17.22 24.12
CA SER A 330 14.56 17.02 23.60
C SER A 330 14.52 16.11 22.37
N LEU A 331 15.66 15.79 21.74
CA LEU A 331 15.74 14.90 20.58
C LEU A 331 16.05 13.43 20.92
N GLN A 332 16.22 13.09 22.21
CA GLN A 332 16.70 11.78 22.64
C GLN A 332 15.89 10.59 22.09
N GLY A 333 14.58 10.73 21.96
CA GLY A 333 13.70 9.70 21.41
C GLY A 333 14.00 9.30 19.97
N ALA A 334 14.76 10.10 19.21
CA ALA A 334 15.19 9.73 17.85
C ALA A 334 16.26 8.63 17.83
N LEU A 335 17.02 8.45 18.92
CA LEU A 335 18.15 7.52 18.97
C LEU A 335 17.74 6.05 18.79
N GLU A 336 16.57 5.66 19.28
CA GLU A 336 16.04 4.29 19.18
C GLU A 336 15.79 3.89 17.72
N PHE A 337 15.51 4.87 16.84
CA PHE A 337 15.06 4.63 15.47
C PHE A 337 16.17 4.81 14.41
N LEU A 338 17.40 5.08 14.82
CA LEU A 338 18.55 5.27 13.91
C LEU A 338 18.77 4.06 12.98
N ASN A 339 18.58 2.85 13.52
CA ASN A 339 18.75 1.58 12.80
C ASN A 339 17.52 1.15 11.99
N VAL A 340 16.48 1.98 11.92
CA VAL A 340 15.22 1.66 11.22
C VAL A 340 14.92 2.75 10.18
N HIS A 341 14.17 3.79 10.56
CA HIS A 341 13.76 4.90 9.72
C HIS A 341 13.11 6.00 10.57
N LEU A 342 12.95 7.20 10.00
CA LEU A 342 12.40 8.36 10.71
C LEU A 342 10.86 8.47 10.69
N HIS A 343 10.13 7.40 10.36
CA HIS A 343 8.65 7.34 10.41
C HIS A 343 7.94 8.46 9.61
N ASN A 344 8.59 8.99 8.57
CA ASN A 344 8.01 9.89 7.58
C ASN A 344 8.82 9.78 6.29
N GLU A 345 8.18 9.37 5.19
CA GLU A 345 8.88 9.02 3.97
C GLU A 345 9.59 10.22 3.32
N ILE A 346 9.04 11.43 3.44
CA ILE A 346 9.67 12.65 2.92
C ILE A 346 10.92 12.99 3.74
N ILE A 347 10.80 13.03 5.07
CA ILE A 347 11.92 13.42 5.95
C ILE A 347 13.02 12.38 5.91
N ASP A 348 12.66 11.09 5.93
CA ASP A 348 13.64 10.02 5.81
C ASP A 348 14.36 10.07 4.45
N THR A 349 13.62 10.28 3.36
CA THR A 349 14.19 10.46 2.02
C THR A 349 15.08 11.70 1.94
N PHE A 350 14.67 12.83 2.51
CA PHE A 350 15.48 14.05 2.55
C PHE A 350 16.79 13.80 3.32
N SER A 351 16.69 13.22 4.52
CA SER A 351 17.84 12.99 5.39
C SER A 351 18.90 12.05 4.81
N LEU A 352 18.52 11.12 3.92
CA LEU A 352 19.42 10.12 3.34
C LEU A 352 19.77 10.38 1.88
N LYS A 353 18.78 10.77 1.07
CA LYS A 353 18.88 10.85 -0.40
C LYS A 353 18.84 12.31 -0.89
N GLY A 354 18.79 13.26 0.04
CA GLY A 354 18.85 14.69 -0.25
C GLY A 354 17.64 15.22 -1.02
N ILE A 355 17.81 16.42 -1.58
CA ILE A 355 16.76 17.14 -2.32
C ILE A 355 16.33 16.33 -3.56
N LEU A 356 17.28 15.72 -4.27
CA LEU A 356 16.98 14.92 -5.47
C LEU A 356 16.06 13.74 -5.14
N GLY A 357 16.31 13.02 -4.05
CA GLY A 357 15.44 11.92 -3.63
C GLY A 357 14.02 12.40 -3.34
N VAL A 358 13.86 13.53 -2.65
CA VAL A 358 12.54 14.12 -2.35
C VAL A 358 11.82 14.55 -3.62
N VAL A 359 12.51 15.19 -4.57
CA VAL A 359 11.92 15.58 -5.85
C VAL A 359 11.38 14.36 -6.59
N VAL A 360 12.15 13.27 -6.67
CA VAL A 360 11.70 12.03 -7.32
C VAL A 360 10.49 11.42 -6.58
N LEU A 361 10.48 11.43 -5.24
CA LEU A 361 9.36 10.95 -4.44
C LEU A 361 8.08 11.77 -4.67
N LEU A 362 8.18 13.11 -4.67
CA LEU A 362 7.04 14.00 -4.92
C LEU A 362 6.51 13.84 -6.35
N LEU A 363 7.39 13.66 -7.33
CA LEU A 363 6.99 13.33 -8.70
C LEU A 363 6.28 11.98 -8.75
N LEU A 364 6.77 10.97 -8.02
CA LEU A 364 6.10 9.67 -7.93
C LEU A 364 4.67 9.83 -7.37
N TYR A 365 4.50 10.50 -6.23
CA TYR A 365 3.17 10.78 -5.68
C TYR A 365 2.28 11.56 -6.66
N THR A 366 2.83 12.59 -7.31
CA THR A 366 2.09 13.36 -8.32
C THR A 366 1.62 12.46 -9.47
N THR A 367 2.49 11.57 -9.97
CA THR A 367 2.13 10.66 -11.06
C THR A 367 1.09 9.61 -10.67
N LEU A 368 1.06 9.17 -9.41
CA LEU A 368 -0.02 8.31 -8.89
C LEU A 368 -1.39 8.99 -9.04
N PHE A 369 -1.52 10.23 -8.53
CA PHE A 369 -2.76 11.00 -8.64
C PHE A 369 -3.10 11.38 -10.08
N LEU A 370 -2.10 11.81 -10.86
CA LEU A 370 -2.28 12.15 -12.27
C LEU A 370 -2.77 10.96 -13.08
N LYS A 371 -2.25 9.76 -12.81
CA LYS A 371 -2.69 8.53 -13.47
C LYS A 371 -4.13 8.17 -13.10
N ALA A 372 -4.49 8.29 -11.82
CA ALA A 372 -5.86 8.09 -11.36
C ALA A 372 -6.84 9.05 -12.05
N TYR A 373 -6.44 10.32 -12.19
CA TYR A 373 -7.21 11.35 -12.88
C TYR A 373 -7.39 11.04 -14.38
N TRP A 374 -6.31 10.74 -15.10
CA TRP A 374 -6.37 10.43 -16.53
C TRP A 374 -7.20 9.19 -16.85
N LEU A 375 -7.12 8.17 -15.99
CA LEU A 375 -7.93 6.95 -16.14
C LEU A 375 -9.36 7.11 -15.60
N ARG A 376 -9.70 8.26 -15.00
CA ARG A 376 -10.96 8.49 -14.26
C ARG A 376 -11.29 7.33 -13.33
N SER A 377 -10.28 6.79 -12.64
CA SER A 377 -10.42 5.59 -11.81
C SER A 377 -10.52 5.97 -10.34
N PRO A 378 -11.71 5.86 -9.71
CA PRO A 378 -11.88 6.14 -8.29
C PRO A 378 -11.01 5.23 -7.43
N LEU A 379 -10.86 3.96 -7.81
CA LEU A 379 -10.01 3.00 -7.09
C LEU A 379 -8.54 3.43 -7.08
N LEU A 380 -7.99 3.81 -8.25
CA LEU A 380 -6.59 4.28 -8.30
C LEU A 380 -6.42 5.56 -7.48
N LEU A 381 -7.42 6.43 -7.43
CA LEU A 381 -7.37 7.66 -6.65
C LEU A 381 -7.27 7.36 -5.15
N VAL A 382 -8.13 6.49 -4.62
CA VAL A 382 -8.12 6.16 -3.18
C VAL A 382 -6.90 5.33 -2.78
N ILE A 383 -6.39 4.46 -3.66
CA ILE A 383 -5.12 3.74 -3.41
C ILE A 383 -3.93 4.71 -3.42
N SER A 384 -3.90 5.66 -4.36
CA SER A 384 -2.87 6.72 -4.38
C SER A 384 -2.93 7.57 -3.12
N GLY A 385 -4.14 7.90 -2.67
CA GLY A 385 -4.39 8.58 -1.39
C GLY A 385 -3.87 7.79 -0.19
N ALA A 386 -4.18 6.48 -0.11
CA ALA A 386 -3.64 5.60 0.94
C ALA A 386 -2.10 5.56 0.93
N ILE A 387 -1.47 5.41 -0.24
CA ILE A 387 -0.02 5.39 -0.37
C ILE A 387 0.60 6.69 0.15
N ALA A 388 0.08 7.84 -0.28
CA ALA A 388 0.58 9.14 0.15
C ALA A 388 0.35 9.40 1.64
N ILE A 389 -0.84 9.14 2.17
CA ILE A 389 -1.17 9.40 3.58
C ILE A 389 -0.34 8.49 4.51
N TYR A 390 -0.22 7.20 4.19
CA TYR A 390 0.58 6.29 5.00
C TYR A 390 2.10 6.53 4.84
N GLY A 391 2.57 6.97 3.67
CA GLY A 391 3.95 7.42 3.49
C GLY A 391 4.27 8.75 4.18
N LEU A 392 3.29 9.64 4.37
CA LEU A 392 3.48 10.84 5.18
C LEU A 392 3.45 10.55 6.69
N SER A 393 2.65 9.58 7.11
CA SER A 393 2.52 9.20 8.52
C SER A 393 3.59 8.21 9.00
N ASP A 394 4.23 7.48 8.10
CA ASP A 394 5.18 6.39 8.37
C ASP A 394 6.09 6.17 7.14
N LEU A 395 6.70 5.01 6.96
CA LEU A 395 7.43 4.65 5.73
C LEU A 395 6.79 3.46 5.01
N LEU A 396 6.00 3.73 3.98
CA LEU A 396 5.34 2.67 3.21
C LEU A 396 6.23 2.03 2.14
N LEU A 397 7.10 2.82 1.47
CA LEU A 397 7.97 2.31 0.39
C LEU A 397 9.37 1.86 0.86
N TYR A 398 9.52 1.60 2.16
CA TYR A 398 10.76 1.18 2.79
C TYR A 398 10.92 -0.33 2.84
N ALA A 399 10.04 -1.00 3.60
CA ALA A 399 10.19 -2.41 3.90
C ALA A 399 9.49 -3.27 2.84
N LYS A 400 9.99 -4.50 2.71
CA LYS A 400 9.58 -5.44 1.65
C LYS A 400 8.07 -5.69 1.62
N GLY A 401 7.44 -5.85 2.80
CA GLY A 401 6.03 -6.22 2.89
C GLY A 401 5.09 -5.07 2.55
N GLU A 402 5.36 -3.89 3.10
CA GLU A 402 4.60 -2.67 2.90
C GLU A 402 4.72 -2.15 1.45
N ALA A 403 5.94 -2.16 0.92
CA ALA A 403 6.19 -1.83 -0.48
C ALA A 403 5.51 -2.85 -1.41
N LEU A 404 5.57 -4.15 -1.11
CA LEU A 404 4.93 -5.17 -1.93
C LEU A 404 3.40 -5.03 -1.92
N SER A 405 2.80 -4.84 -0.76
CA SER A 405 1.35 -4.65 -0.61
C SER A 405 0.85 -3.43 -1.39
N SER A 406 1.54 -2.29 -1.29
CA SER A 406 1.17 -1.07 -2.01
C SER A 406 1.33 -1.20 -3.52
N MET A 407 2.43 -1.81 -3.98
CA MET A 407 2.65 -2.05 -5.41
C MET A 407 1.66 -3.06 -5.99
N LEU A 408 1.33 -4.13 -5.26
CA LEU A 408 0.29 -5.08 -5.63
C LEU A 408 -1.07 -4.40 -5.72
N ALA A 409 -1.39 -3.49 -4.80
CA ALA A 409 -2.63 -2.73 -4.84
C ALA A 409 -2.76 -1.94 -6.14
N LEU A 410 -1.69 -1.26 -6.58
CA LEU A 410 -1.66 -0.55 -7.85
C LEU A 410 -1.82 -1.50 -9.06
N CYS A 411 -1.14 -2.64 -9.05
CA CYS A 411 -1.22 -3.64 -10.12
C CYS A 411 -2.64 -4.23 -10.23
N VAL A 412 -3.23 -4.66 -9.11
CA VAL A 412 -4.58 -5.24 -9.09
C VAL A 412 -5.64 -4.17 -9.38
N ALA A 413 -5.43 -2.94 -8.95
CA ALA A 413 -6.30 -1.84 -9.33
C ALA A 413 -6.34 -1.64 -10.84
N ALA A 414 -5.19 -1.71 -11.52
CA ALA A 414 -5.13 -1.67 -12.99
C ALA A 414 -5.89 -2.83 -13.65
N MET A 415 -5.96 -4.00 -13.02
CA MET A 415 -6.76 -5.16 -13.47
C MET A 415 -8.27 -4.98 -13.22
N LEU A 416 -8.64 -4.19 -12.21
CA LEU A 416 -10.01 -3.93 -11.79
C LEU A 416 -10.66 -2.69 -12.43
N VAL A 417 -9.89 -1.80 -13.07
CA VAL A 417 -10.45 -0.62 -13.77
C VAL A 417 -11.36 -1.11 -14.91
N PRO A 418 -12.67 -0.79 -14.89
CA PRO A 418 -13.55 -1.10 -16.01
C PRO A 418 -13.06 -0.37 -17.27
N GLY A 419 -13.14 -1.00 -18.43
CA GLY A 419 -12.94 -0.29 -19.70
C GLY A 419 -13.82 0.97 -19.75
N LEU A 420 -13.29 2.07 -20.28
CA LEU A 420 -13.84 3.42 -20.35
C LEU A 420 -15.23 3.57 -21.03
N THR A 421 -15.95 2.48 -21.28
CA THR A 421 -17.23 2.43 -22.01
C THR A 421 -18.46 2.35 -21.11
N ARG A 422 -18.42 2.89 -19.88
CA ARG A 422 -19.55 2.78 -18.93
C ARG A 422 -20.27 4.07 -18.55
N GLU A 423 -19.82 5.24 -19.01
CA GLU A 423 -20.55 6.51 -18.83
C GLU A 423 -21.59 6.78 -19.95
N ARG A 424 -21.85 5.85 -20.88
CA ARG A 424 -22.81 6.06 -22.00
C ARG A 424 -24.10 5.20 -21.98
N CYS A 425 -24.40 4.49 -20.90
CA CYS A 425 -25.63 3.67 -20.82
C CYS A 425 -26.63 4.15 -19.75
N HIS A 426 -26.50 5.38 -19.28
CA HIS A 426 -27.56 6.06 -18.54
C HIS A 426 -27.83 7.40 -19.22
N ASP A 427 -28.35 7.30 -20.43
CA ASP A 427 -29.33 8.24 -20.98
C ASP A 427 -30.60 7.42 -21.28
#